data_AF-A0AAJ0EMI6-F1
#
_entry.id   AF-A0AAJ0EMI6-F1
#
_cell.length_a   1.000
_cell.length_b   1.000
_cell.length_c   1.000
_cell.angle_alpha   90.00
_cell.angle_beta   90.00
_cell.angle_gamma   90.00
#
_symmetry.space_group_name_H-M   'P 1'
#
loop_
_entity.id
_entity.type
_entity.pdbx_description
1 polymer ?
#
loop_
_entity_poly.entity_id
_entity_poly.type
_entity_poly.pdbx_seq_one_letter_code
_entity_poly.pdbx_strand_id
1 'polypeptide(L)'
;MFEPLVTQLAPRSSVLPNGSLPTLSQYLFPPHIVCSLDATDDVPHPYQAENQNHGWCSPFVVADDELLGNLDQWARSYDPSDVEILYDRPEDVLIRRPTKVLVDAKNGDKVMCHFKPFGVSFGPAHARKELATLNEIATAQIPTAPDTWICRLHGIVRDGNNLMGMLFNWIEKKGVLSRARADQSTSEMRKRWRTQISTSLKQLHCKGIVWGDAKAENVLIDQDDNAWIIDFGGSYTPGWVDQEKAGTMAGDAQGLTRILDFLR
;
A
#
# COMPACT_ATOMS: atom_id res chain seq x y z
N MET A 1 -17.84 -19.29 26.06
CA MET A 1 -18.35 -18.27 27.01
C MET A 1 -18.95 -17.07 26.27
N PHE A 2 -18.18 -16.37 25.44
CA PHE A 2 -18.74 -15.26 24.62
C PHE A 2 -19.60 -15.71 23.44
N GLU A 3 -19.46 -16.96 22.98
CA GLU A 3 -20.13 -17.48 21.77
C GLU A 3 -21.67 -17.26 21.75
N PRO A 4 -22.45 -17.52 22.81
CA PRO A 4 -23.88 -17.24 22.80
C PRO A 4 -24.20 -15.74 22.67
N LEU A 5 -23.43 -14.89 23.37
CA LEU A 5 -23.59 -13.44 23.31
C LEU A 5 -23.22 -12.89 21.93
N VAL A 6 -22.10 -13.34 21.37
CA VAL A 6 -21.67 -12.95 20.01
C VAL A 6 -22.69 -13.41 18.97
N THR A 7 -23.24 -14.62 19.11
CA THR A 7 -24.28 -15.13 18.20
C THR A 7 -25.57 -14.29 18.29
N GLN A 8 -25.94 -13.84 19.48
CA GLN A 8 -27.10 -12.96 19.68
C GLN A 8 -26.89 -11.56 19.10
N LEU A 9 -25.68 -11.01 19.24
CA LEU A 9 -25.35 -9.65 18.85
C LEU A 9 -24.86 -9.53 17.39
N ALA A 10 -24.49 -10.65 16.76
CA ALA A 10 -24.02 -10.64 15.39
C ALA A 10 -25.09 -10.06 14.46
N PRO A 11 -24.75 -9.05 13.64
CA PRO A 11 -25.69 -8.52 12.67
C PRO A 11 -26.11 -9.64 11.71
N ARG A 12 -27.40 -9.67 11.32
CA ARG A 12 -27.84 -10.53 10.21
C ARG A 12 -27.03 -10.12 8.99
N SER A 13 -26.40 -11.09 8.30
CA SER A 13 -25.47 -10.84 7.19
C SER A 13 -25.90 -9.63 6.36
N SER A 14 -25.06 -8.60 6.30
CA SER A 14 -25.21 -7.49 5.39
C SER A 14 -25.04 -8.04 3.97
N VAL A 15 -26.14 -8.52 3.39
CA VAL A 15 -26.21 -8.92 1.99
C VAL A 15 -26.07 -7.63 1.20
N LEU A 16 -24.85 -7.37 0.71
CA LEU A 16 -24.64 -6.39 -0.34
C LEU A 16 -25.69 -6.67 -1.45
N PRO A 17 -26.38 -5.64 -1.99
CA PRO A 17 -27.30 -5.85 -3.09
C PRO A 17 -26.62 -6.67 -4.18
N ASN A 18 -27.33 -7.68 -4.72
CA ASN A 18 -26.77 -8.66 -5.65
C ASN A 18 -25.91 -7.98 -6.74
N GLY A 19 -24.61 -8.29 -6.74
CA GLY A 19 -23.65 -7.79 -7.73
C GLY A 19 -22.87 -6.53 -7.34
N SER A 20 -23.12 -5.94 -6.16
CA SER A 20 -22.29 -4.83 -5.65
C SER A 20 -21.03 -5.32 -4.94
N LEU A 21 -19.90 -4.65 -5.19
CA LEU A 21 -18.64 -4.92 -4.50
C LEU A 21 -18.63 -4.22 -3.13
N PRO A 22 -17.99 -4.82 -2.11
CA PRO A 22 -17.78 -4.14 -0.84
C PRO A 22 -16.87 -2.92 -1.02
N THR A 23 -17.02 -1.91 -0.18
CA THR A 23 -16.19 -0.69 -0.26
C THR A 23 -15.14 -0.63 0.85
N LEU A 24 -14.09 0.18 0.68
CA LEU A 24 -13.12 0.42 1.75
C LEU A 24 -13.79 0.98 3.00
N SER A 25 -14.85 1.78 2.88
CA SER A 25 -15.61 2.27 4.03
C SER A 25 -16.18 1.13 4.87
N GLN A 26 -16.76 0.10 4.24
CA GLN A 26 -17.28 -1.08 4.94
C GLN A 26 -16.18 -1.92 5.62
N TYR A 27 -14.97 -1.92 5.05
CA TYR A 27 -13.82 -2.62 5.63
C TYR A 27 -13.14 -1.83 6.77
N LEU A 28 -13.01 -0.51 6.62
CA LEU A 28 -12.33 0.38 7.57
C LEU A 28 -13.21 0.74 8.77
N PHE A 29 -14.52 0.79 8.56
CA PHE A 29 -15.51 1.12 9.57
C PHE A 29 -16.55 0.00 9.70
N PRO A 30 -16.12 -1.25 9.99
CA PRO A 30 -17.07 -2.32 10.18
C PRO A 30 -17.89 -2.04 11.44
N PRO A 31 -19.21 -2.34 11.44
CA PRO A 31 -19.98 -2.29 12.67
C PRO A 31 -19.37 -3.28 13.66
N HIS A 32 -18.95 -2.79 14.83
CA HIS A 32 -18.35 -3.61 15.88
C HIS A 32 -19.16 -3.52 17.17
N ILE A 33 -18.97 -4.56 18.00
CA ILE A 33 -19.49 -4.64 19.36
C ILE A 33 -18.32 -4.87 20.30
N VAL A 34 -18.30 -4.18 21.43
CA VAL A 34 -17.31 -4.40 22.49
C VAL A 34 -17.95 -5.29 23.54
N CYS A 35 -17.41 -6.49 23.73
CA CYS A 35 -17.85 -7.41 24.76
C CYS A 35 -16.81 -7.41 25.89
N SER A 36 -17.29 -7.37 27.14
CA SER A 36 -16.45 -7.43 28.34
C SER A 36 -16.90 -8.59 29.21
N LEU A 37 -16.09 -8.90 30.23
CA LEU A 37 -16.35 -9.96 31.18
C LEU A 37 -16.41 -9.38 32.59
N ASP A 38 -17.46 -9.71 33.32
CA ASP A 38 -17.54 -9.50 34.77
C ASP A 38 -17.57 -10.87 35.48
N ALA A 39 -17.29 -10.91 36.77
CA ALA A 39 -17.40 -12.11 37.59
C ALA A 39 -18.21 -11.81 38.86
N THR A 40 -19.25 -12.61 39.10
CA THR A 40 -20.02 -12.58 40.35
C THR A 40 -19.93 -13.96 40.98
N ASP A 41 -19.50 -14.04 42.24
CA ASP A 41 -19.24 -15.31 42.95
C ASP A 41 -18.33 -16.28 42.18
N ASP A 42 -17.23 -15.76 41.61
CA ASP A 42 -16.29 -16.49 40.74
C ASP A 42 -16.90 -17.10 39.47
N VAL A 43 -18.15 -16.74 39.14
CA VAL A 43 -18.81 -17.14 37.89
C VAL A 43 -18.68 -16.02 36.85
N PRO A 44 -18.06 -16.29 35.69
CA PRO A 44 -17.84 -15.28 34.67
C PRO A 44 -19.10 -15.04 33.81
N HIS A 45 -19.45 -13.76 33.63
CA HIS A 45 -20.62 -13.29 32.90
C HIS A 45 -20.20 -12.34 31.77
N PRO A 46 -20.31 -12.76 30.49
CA PRO A 46 -20.03 -11.89 29.36
C PRO A 46 -21.19 -10.90 29.15
N TYR A 47 -20.88 -9.65 28.87
CA TYR A 47 -21.86 -8.61 28.57
C TYR A 47 -21.37 -7.68 27.45
N GLN A 48 -22.29 -6.98 26.80
CA GLN A 48 -21.95 -5.92 25.85
C GLN A 48 -21.62 -4.65 26.64
N ALA A 49 -20.41 -4.14 26.47
CA ALA A 49 -19.99 -2.89 27.08
C ALA A 49 -20.70 -1.70 26.41
N GLU A 50 -21.08 -0.69 27.20
CA GLU A 50 -21.63 0.58 26.68
C GLU A 50 -20.57 1.39 25.91
N ASN A 51 -19.29 1.23 26.29
CA ASN A 51 -18.19 1.90 25.62
C ASN A 51 -17.86 1.19 24.30
N GLN A 52 -18.03 1.89 23.17
CA GLN A 52 -17.63 1.39 21.85
C GLN A 52 -16.13 1.58 21.55
N ASN A 53 -15.37 2.20 22.45
CA ASN A 53 -13.92 2.28 22.31
C ASN A 53 -13.32 0.88 22.49
N HIS A 54 -12.94 0.27 21.37
CA HIS A 54 -12.30 -1.04 21.32
C HIS A 54 -10.80 -0.99 21.71
N GLY A 55 -10.24 0.20 21.96
CA GLY A 55 -8.84 0.38 22.37
C GLY A 55 -7.81 0.08 21.28
N TRP A 56 -8.24 -0.11 20.02
CA TRP A 56 -7.30 -0.30 18.90
C TRP A 56 -6.89 1.06 18.35
N CYS A 57 -5.62 1.17 17.94
CA CYS A 57 -5.15 2.37 17.25
C CYS A 57 -6.00 2.65 16.02
N SER A 58 -6.38 3.92 15.83
CA SER A 58 -7.08 4.38 14.64
C SER A 58 -6.28 4.02 13.37
N PRO A 59 -6.92 3.46 12.33
CA PRO A 59 -6.23 3.01 11.11
C PRO A 59 -5.80 4.15 10.18
N PHE A 60 -5.87 5.40 10.63
CA PHE A 60 -5.67 6.60 9.82
C PHE A 60 -4.61 7.55 10.40
N VAL A 61 -3.98 8.28 9.50
CA VAL A 61 -3.08 9.39 9.83
C VAL A 61 -3.88 10.69 9.74
N VAL A 62 -3.96 11.44 10.84
CA VAL A 62 -4.56 12.77 10.84
C VAL A 62 -3.60 13.74 10.16
N ALA A 63 -4.03 14.34 9.06
CA ALA A 63 -3.30 15.37 8.34
C ALA A 63 -3.65 16.76 8.88
N ASP A 64 -2.65 17.63 8.96
CA ASP A 64 -2.83 19.06 9.17
C ASP A 64 -3.22 19.76 7.85
N ASP A 65 -3.67 21.01 7.95
CA ASP A 65 -4.13 21.80 6.81
C ASP A 65 -3.01 22.05 5.77
N GLU A 66 -1.75 22.11 6.21
CA GLU A 66 -0.59 22.28 5.33
C GLU A 66 -0.39 21.03 4.45
N LEU A 67 -0.38 19.84 5.07
CA LEU A 67 -0.26 18.58 4.36
C LEU A 67 -1.42 18.35 3.40
N LEU A 68 -2.66 18.65 3.80
CA LEU A 68 -3.84 18.54 2.95
C LEU A 68 -3.80 19.51 1.78
N GLY A 69 -3.48 20.77 2.06
CA GLY A 69 -3.35 21.81 1.03
C GLY A 69 -2.27 21.48 0.01
N ASN A 70 -1.19 20.80 0.41
CA ASN A 70 -0.19 20.27 -0.52
C ASN A 70 -0.75 19.09 -1.33
N LEU A 71 -1.33 18.07 -0.66
CA LEU A 71 -1.87 16.88 -1.33
C LEU A 71 -2.91 17.22 -2.40
N ASP A 72 -3.84 18.13 -2.12
CA ASP A 72 -4.92 18.50 -3.03
C ASP A 72 -4.41 19.21 -4.31
N GLN A 73 -3.15 19.68 -4.33
CA GLN A 73 -2.55 20.29 -5.53
C GLN A 73 -2.11 19.28 -6.58
N TRP A 74 -1.78 18.05 -6.19
CA TRP A 74 -1.13 17.08 -7.09
C TRP A 74 -1.77 15.68 -7.07
N ALA A 75 -2.47 15.31 -6.00
CA ALA A 75 -3.11 14.01 -5.86
C ALA A 75 -4.64 14.13 -5.85
N ARG A 76 -5.31 13.18 -6.51
CA ARG A 76 -6.77 13.06 -6.39
C ARG A 76 -7.11 12.36 -5.08
N SER A 77 -8.10 12.91 -4.38
CA SER A 77 -8.67 12.31 -3.18
C SER A 77 -9.90 11.47 -3.52
N TYR A 78 -10.05 10.35 -2.82
CA TYR A 78 -11.19 9.42 -2.92
C TYR A 78 -11.78 9.20 -1.55
N ASP A 79 -13.11 9.29 -1.44
CA ASP A 79 -13.83 8.85 -0.26
C ASP A 79 -13.72 7.32 -0.15
N PRO A 80 -13.51 6.74 1.04
CA PRO A 80 -13.44 5.29 1.20
C PRO A 80 -14.72 4.57 0.72
N SER A 81 -15.86 5.25 0.63
CA SER A 81 -17.11 4.71 0.09
C SER A 81 -17.10 4.60 -1.43
N ASP A 82 -16.27 5.37 -2.12
CA ASP A 82 -16.11 5.36 -3.59
C ASP A 82 -15.04 4.36 -4.05
N VAL A 83 -14.38 3.66 -3.12
CA VAL A 83 -13.33 2.69 -3.41
C VAL A 83 -13.86 1.28 -3.21
N GLU A 84 -14.13 0.58 -4.31
CA GLU A 84 -14.63 -0.79 -4.32
C GLU A 84 -13.47 -1.78 -4.12
N ILE A 85 -13.67 -2.79 -3.28
CA ILE A 85 -12.67 -3.80 -2.99
C ILE A 85 -12.87 -5.02 -3.89
N LEU A 86 -11.76 -5.48 -4.48
CA LEU A 86 -11.72 -6.73 -5.23
C LEU A 86 -10.99 -7.79 -4.41
N TYR A 87 -11.70 -8.87 -4.09
CA TYR A 87 -11.10 -10.12 -3.64
C TYR A 87 -11.27 -11.19 -4.71
N ASP A 88 -10.28 -12.06 -4.82
CA ASP A 88 -10.40 -13.27 -5.64
C ASP A 88 -11.49 -14.21 -5.10
N ARG A 89 -11.83 -14.07 -3.80
CA ARG A 89 -12.81 -14.86 -3.07
C ARG A 89 -13.70 -13.95 -2.21
N PRO A 90 -15.03 -13.93 -2.41
CA PRO A 90 -15.95 -13.08 -1.64
C PRO A 90 -15.89 -13.28 -0.11
N GLU A 91 -15.53 -14.48 0.35
CA GLU A 91 -15.37 -14.81 1.77
C GLU A 91 -14.18 -14.12 2.45
N ASP A 92 -13.21 -13.59 1.68
CA ASP A 92 -11.99 -12.97 2.21
C ASP A 92 -12.21 -11.51 2.69
N VAL A 93 -13.38 -10.92 2.44
CA VAL A 93 -13.66 -9.47 2.60
C VAL A 93 -13.36 -8.90 3.98
N LEU A 94 -13.60 -9.67 5.03
CA LEU A 94 -13.35 -9.24 6.41
C LEU A 94 -12.13 -9.93 7.06
N ILE A 95 -11.50 -10.85 6.34
CA ILE A 95 -10.40 -11.68 6.85
C ILE A 95 -9.05 -11.14 6.33
N ARG A 96 -9.01 -10.75 5.06
CA ARG A 96 -7.79 -10.31 4.39
C ARG A 96 -7.79 -8.82 4.19
N ARG A 97 -6.61 -8.22 4.37
CA ARG A 97 -6.38 -6.81 4.06
C ARG A 97 -6.63 -6.57 2.56
N PRO A 98 -7.48 -5.60 2.19
CA PRO A 98 -7.71 -5.27 0.79
C PRO A 98 -6.42 -4.72 0.19
N THR A 99 -6.06 -5.22 -0.98
CA THR A 99 -4.89 -4.74 -1.73
C THR A 99 -5.20 -4.42 -3.18
N LYS A 100 -6.30 -4.95 -3.73
CA LYS A 100 -6.78 -4.70 -5.09
C LYS A 100 -8.12 -3.99 -4.97
N VAL A 101 -8.23 -2.82 -5.58
CA VAL A 101 -9.42 -1.98 -5.50
C VAL A 101 -9.77 -1.36 -6.86
N LEU A 102 -11.02 -0.95 -7.03
CA LEU A 102 -11.50 -0.18 -8.17
C LEU A 102 -11.93 1.21 -7.70
N VAL A 103 -11.60 2.21 -8.52
CA VAL A 103 -12.03 3.60 -8.33
C VAL A 103 -12.51 4.19 -9.63
N ASP A 104 -13.39 5.19 -9.56
CA ASP A 104 -13.87 5.90 -10.74
C ASP A 104 -12.83 6.90 -11.25
N ALA A 105 -12.40 6.73 -12.49
CA ALA A 105 -11.55 7.69 -13.18
C ALA A 105 -12.32 8.95 -13.58
N LYS A 106 -11.58 10.00 -13.99
CA LYS A 106 -12.15 11.28 -14.44
C LYS A 106 -13.14 11.13 -15.62
N ASN A 107 -12.98 10.10 -16.43
CA ASN A 107 -13.82 9.82 -17.59
C ASN A 107 -15.02 8.90 -17.28
N GLY A 108 -15.20 8.48 -16.02
CA GLY A 108 -16.24 7.55 -15.60
C GLY A 108 -15.89 6.07 -15.75
N ASP A 109 -14.70 5.74 -16.27
CA ASP A 109 -14.25 4.34 -16.32
C ASP A 109 -13.76 3.88 -14.94
N LYS A 110 -13.91 2.59 -14.66
CA LYS A 110 -13.29 1.98 -13.48
C LYS A 110 -11.81 1.75 -13.72
N VAL A 111 -10.97 2.24 -12.80
CA VAL A 111 -9.52 2.01 -12.80
C VAL A 111 -9.15 1.11 -11.64
N MET A 112 -8.36 0.09 -11.95
CA MET A 112 -7.81 -0.82 -10.96
C MET A 112 -6.57 -0.23 -10.31
N CYS A 113 -6.52 -0.32 -8.98
CA CYS A 113 -5.43 0.21 -8.18
C CYS A 113 -4.95 -0.80 -7.14
N HIS A 114 -3.69 -0.66 -6.76
CA HIS A 114 -3.17 -1.30 -5.56
C HIS A 114 -3.37 -0.38 -4.35
N PHE A 115 -4.09 -0.85 -3.34
CA PHE A 115 -4.29 -0.11 -2.09
C PHE A 115 -3.20 -0.45 -1.07
N LYS A 116 -2.45 0.57 -0.65
CA LYS A 116 -1.45 0.50 0.42
C LYS A 116 -1.90 1.43 1.56
N PRO A 117 -2.34 0.90 2.71
CA PRO A 117 -2.80 1.77 3.79
C PRO A 117 -1.62 2.41 4.48
N PHE A 118 -1.84 3.58 5.10
CA PHE A 118 -0.79 4.20 5.90
C PHE A 118 -0.44 3.28 7.08
N GLY A 119 0.82 2.85 7.13
CA GLY A 119 1.28 1.89 8.11
C GLY A 119 1.29 2.50 9.50
N VAL A 120 0.43 2.03 10.40
CA VAL A 120 0.45 2.37 11.83
C VAL A 120 1.79 2.01 12.51
N SER A 121 2.54 1.05 11.96
CA SER A 121 3.78 0.50 12.56
C SER A 121 5.01 1.42 12.46
N PHE A 122 5.07 2.33 11.48
CA PHE A 122 6.21 3.26 11.30
C PHE A 122 5.82 4.73 11.57
N GLY A 123 4.56 4.95 11.94
CA GLY A 123 4.02 6.24 12.34
C GLY A 123 3.83 7.26 11.20
N PRO A 124 3.23 8.42 11.53
CA PRO A 124 2.90 9.48 10.56
C PRO A 124 4.09 10.05 9.79
N ALA A 125 5.30 10.05 10.38
CA ALA A 125 6.50 10.58 9.76
C ALA A 125 6.93 9.79 8.51
N HIS A 126 6.80 8.46 8.55
CA HIS A 126 7.12 7.59 7.42
C HIS A 126 6.14 7.81 6.27
N ALA A 127 4.84 7.88 6.57
CA ALA A 127 3.81 8.21 5.60
C ALA A 127 4.05 9.56 4.90
N ARG A 128 4.40 10.61 5.67
CA ARG A 128 4.73 11.93 5.12
C ARG A 128 5.95 11.90 4.20
N LYS A 129 7.00 11.16 4.59
CA LYS A 129 8.20 11.00 3.75
C LYS A 129 7.86 10.31 2.43
N GLU A 130 7.08 9.23 2.47
CA GLU A 130 6.65 8.54 1.26
C GLU A 130 5.86 9.46 0.33
N LEU A 131 4.88 10.19 0.88
CA LEU A 131 4.05 11.13 0.13
C LEU A 131 4.87 12.27 -0.49
N ALA A 132 5.88 12.79 0.21
CA ALA A 132 6.77 13.81 -0.31
C ALA A 132 7.54 13.30 -1.55
N THR A 133 8.14 12.11 -1.47
CA THR A 133 8.84 11.49 -2.61
C THR A 133 7.87 11.23 -3.78
N LEU A 134 6.65 10.76 -3.50
CA LEU A 134 5.64 10.52 -4.54
C LEU A 134 5.18 11.82 -5.22
N ASN A 135 5.08 12.92 -4.47
CA ASN A 135 4.82 14.25 -5.02
C ASN A 135 5.94 14.68 -6.00
N GLU A 136 7.20 14.52 -5.59
CA GLU A 136 8.34 14.82 -6.46
C GLU A 136 8.29 13.98 -7.75
N ILE A 137 7.95 12.68 -7.66
CA ILE A 137 7.81 11.79 -8.83
C ILE A 137 6.66 12.23 -9.76
N ALA A 138 5.54 12.66 -9.19
CA ALA A 138 4.37 13.12 -9.94
C ALA A 138 4.67 14.44 -10.68
N THR A 139 5.44 15.33 -10.07
CA THR A 139 5.77 16.67 -10.61
C THR A 139 6.99 16.68 -11.53
N ALA A 140 7.92 15.73 -11.40
CA ALA A 140 9.18 15.70 -12.14
C ALA A 140 9.07 15.37 -13.64
N GLN A 141 7.86 15.08 -14.15
CA GLN A 141 7.58 14.69 -15.55
C GLN A 141 8.50 13.54 -16.02
N ILE A 142 8.75 12.57 -15.15
CA ILE A 142 9.50 11.37 -15.52
C ILE A 142 8.67 10.59 -16.55
N PRO A 143 9.25 10.12 -17.68
CA PRO A 143 8.52 9.32 -18.67
C PRO A 143 7.87 8.08 -18.05
N THR A 144 6.78 7.59 -18.62
CA THR A 144 6.15 6.33 -18.21
C THR A 144 6.74 5.14 -18.98
N ALA A 145 6.20 3.94 -18.77
CA ALA A 145 6.54 2.79 -19.62
C ALA A 145 6.26 3.12 -21.10
N PRO A 146 7.11 2.65 -22.03
CA PRO A 146 8.22 1.71 -21.84
C PRO A 146 9.57 2.33 -21.43
N ASP A 147 9.67 3.65 -21.32
CA ASP A 147 10.94 4.35 -21.05
C ASP A 147 11.39 4.22 -19.59
N THR A 148 10.44 4.26 -18.64
CA THR A 148 10.71 3.94 -17.23
C THR A 148 9.63 3.05 -16.65
N TRP A 149 10.03 2.26 -15.66
CA TRP A 149 9.20 1.24 -15.01
C TRP A 149 9.13 1.58 -13.53
N ILE A 150 8.35 2.62 -13.21
CA ILE A 150 8.20 3.15 -11.86
C ILE A 150 6.72 3.10 -11.48
N CYS A 151 6.43 2.51 -10.32
CA CYS A 151 5.08 2.53 -9.76
C CYS A 151 4.73 3.94 -9.28
N ARG A 152 3.52 4.39 -9.62
CA ARG A 152 3.07 5.77 -9.43
C ARG A 152 1.80 5.83 -8.60
N LEU A 153 1.71 6.88 -7.81
CA LEU A 153 0.50 7.20 -7.09
C LEU A 153 -0.60 7.62 -8.07
N HIS A 154 -1.74 6.96 -7.96
CA HIS A 154 -2.99 7.30 -8.64
C HIS A 154 -3.84 8.27 -7.79
N GLY A 155 -3.86 8.10 -6.47
CA GLY A 155 -4.61 8.96 -5.56
C GLY A 155 -4.49 8.57 -4.10
N ILE A 156 -5.21 9.30 -3.24
CA ILE A 156 -5.23 9.12 -1.79
C ILE A 156 -6.65 8.79 -1.35
N VAL A 157 -6.79 7.84 -0.43
CA VAL A 157 -8.06 7.53 0.24
C VAL A 157 -8.11 8.31 1.55
N ARG A 158 -9.13 9.15 1.72
CA ARG A 158 -9.31 9.95 2.94
C ARG A 158 -10.78 10.25 3.24
N ASP A 159 -11.06 10.48 4.52
CA ASP A 159 -12.33 11.04 5.01
C ASP A 159 -12.02 12.31 5.80
N GLY A 160 -12.39 13.47 5.26
CA GLY A 160 -11.94 14.77 5.76
C GLY A 160 -10.41 14.84 5.85
N ASN A 161 -9.90 15.02 7.07
CA ASN A 161 -8.46 15.12 7.38
C ASN A 161 -7.83 13.75 7.72
N ASN A 162 -8.61 12.67 7.72
CA ASN A 162 -8.14 11.34 8.08
C ASN A 162 -7.65 10.60 6.83
N LEU A 163 -6.34 10.48 6.69
CA LEU A 163 -5.71 9.74 5.60
C LEU A 163 -5.72 8.23 5.89
N MET A 164 -6.36 7.45 5.02
CA MET A 164 -6.55 6.01 5.18
C MET A 164 -5.52 5.19 4.39
N GLY A 165 -5.15 5.67 3.19
CA GLY A 165 -4.13 5.01 2.38
C GLY A 165 -3.86 5.64 1.03
N MET A 166 -2.97 4.99 0.30
CA MET A 166 -2.50 5.37 -1.02
C MET A 166 -3.00 4.38 -2.06
N LEU A 167 -3.39 4.89 -3.22
CA LEU A 167 -3.76 4.12 -4.40
C LEU A 167 -2.63 4.21 -5.41
N PHE A 168 -2.06 3.08 -5.79
CA PHE A 168 -1.02 2.99 -6.82
C PHE A 168 -1.59 2.36 -8.09
N ASN A 169 -0.97 2.63 -9.24
CA ASN A 169 -1.34 1.94 -10.47
C ASN A 169 -1.25 0.42 -10.30
N TRP A 170 -2.25 -0.30 -10.81
CA TRP A 170 -2.23 -1.76 -10.77
C TRP A 170 -1.12 -2.30 -11.68
N ILE A 171 -0.29 -3.19 -11.13
CA ILE A 171 0.73 -3.93 -11.87
C ILE A 171 0.40 -5.41 -11.71
N GLU A 172 -0.03 -6.04 -12.80
CA GLU A 172 -0.30 -7.47 -12.82
C GLU A 172 1.03 -8.22 -12.71
N LYS A 173 1.29 -8.78 -11.52
CA LYS A 173 2.63 -9.25 -11.14
C LYS A 173 2.75 -10.77 -11.13
N LYS A 174 3.91 -11.26 -11.55
CA LYS A 174 4.38 -12.63 -11.28
C LYS A 174 4.94 -12.77 -9.87
N GLY A 175 5.37 -11.66 -9.27
CA GLY A 175 5.93 -11.57 -7.93
C GLY A 175 7.05 -10.53 -7.84
N VAL A 176 7.72 -10.48 -6.69
CA VAL A 176 8.94 -9.68 -6.53
C VAL A 176 10.13 -10.33 -7.22
N LEU A 177 11.15 -9.53 -7.52
CA LEU A 177 12.43 -10.04 -7.96
C LEU A 177 13.06 -10.86 -6.83
N SER A 178 13.40 -12.12 -7.13
CA SER A 178 13.94 -13.07 -6.15
C SER A 178 15.02 -13.95 -6.79
N ARG A 179 15.86 -14.57 -5.95
CA ARG A 179 17.01 -15.34 -6.45
C ARG A 179 16.54 -16.54 -7.26
N ALA A 180 15.55 -17.24 -6.73
CA ALA A 180 14.87 -18.35 -7.40
C ALA A 180 14.32 -17.93 -8.78
N ARG A 181 13.74 -16.73 -8.89
CA ARG A 181 13.24 -16.22 -10.17
C ARG A 181 14.39 -15.89 -11.13
N ALA A 182 15.44 -15.23 -10.66
CA ALA A 182 16.61 -14.92 -11.47
C ALA A 182 17.28 -16.20 -12.01
N ASP A 183 17.44 -17.24 -11.18
CA ASP A 183 18.05 -18.52 -11.56
C ASP A 183 17.20 -19.29 -12.59
N GLN A 184 15.87 -19.13 -12.58
CA GLN A 184 14.94 -19.73 -13.55
C GLN A 184 14.80 -18.92 -14.86
N SER A 185 15.40 -17.74 -14.95
CA SER A 185 15.23 -16.81 -16.08
C SER A 185 16.38 -16.88 -17.07
N THR A 186 16.13 -16.53 -18.33
CA THR A 186 17.20 -16.48 -19.35
C THR A 186 18.16 -15.31 -19.12
N SER A 187 19.35 -15.38 -19.72
CA SER A 187 20.34 -14.31 -19.65
C SER A 187 19.79 -13.00 -20.24
N GLU A 188 19.02 -13.09 -21.33
CA GLU A 188 18.38 -11.95 -21.98
C GLU A 188 17.36 -11.28 -21.06
N MET A 189 16.53 -12.06 -20.35
CA MET A 189 15.58 -11.53 -19.37
C MET A 189 16.30 -10.81 -18.23
N ARG A 190 17.34 -11.43 -17.65
CA ARG A 190 18.13 -10.78 -16.60
C ARG A 190 18.79 -9.50 -17.10
N LYS A 191 19.29 -9.47 -18.34
CA LYS A 191 19.85 -8.26 -18.97
C LYS A 191 18.79 -7.16 -19.14
N ARG A 192 17.58 -7.52 -19.57
CA ARG A 192 16.45 -6.59 -19.69
C ARG A 192 16.10 -5.97 -18.34
N TRP A 193 15.96 -6.78 -17.28
CA TRP A 193 15.67 -6.28 -15.94
C TRP A 193 16.73 -5.31 -15.44
N ARG A 194 18.01 -5.63 -15.63
CA ARG A 194 19.10 -4.70 -15.30
C ARG A 194 18.94 -3.35 -15.98
N THR A 195 18.65 -3.35 -17.27
CA THR A 195 18.47 -2.13 -18.05
C THR A 195 17.26 -1.34 -17.55
N GLN A 196 16.12 -1.99 -17.33
CA GLN A 196 14.91 -1.32 -16.85
C GLN A 196 15.10 -0.67 -15.47
N ILE A 197 15.71 -1.40 -14.53
CA ILE A 197 15.95 -0.89 -13.17
C ILE A 197 16.97 0.26 -13.22
N SER A 198 18.08 0.09 -13.95
CA SER A 198 19.13 1.12 -14.04
C SER A 198 18.63 2.39 -14.72
N THR A 199 17.87 2.27 -15.82
CA THR A 199 17.30 3.41 -16.54
C THR A 199 16.28 4.14 -15.69
N SER A 200 15.40 3.41 -15.00
CA SER A 200 14.38 4.01 -14.14
C SER A 200 15.01 4.75 -12.95
N LEU A 201 16.01 4.15 -12.31
CA LEU A 201 16.73 4.79 -11.21
C LEU A 201 17.53 6.02 -11.67
N LYS A 202 18.16 5.94 -12.84
CA LYS A 202 18.85 7.09 -13.43
C LYS A 202 17.89 8.26 -13.66
N GLN A 203 16.68 8.00 -14.14
CA GLN A 203 15.68 9.06 -14.36
C GLN A 203 15.23 9.71 -13.04
N LEU A 204 15.06 8.93 -11.97
CA LEU A 204 14.82 9.46 -10.63
C LEU A 204 15.97 10.37 -10.17
N HIS A 205 17.20 9.86 -10.23
CA HIS A 205 18.39 10.60 -9.77
C HIS A 205 18.65 11.86 -10.58
N CYS A 206 18.45 11.85 -11.89
CA CYS A 206 18.55 13.05 -12.73
C CYS A 206 17.55 14.15 -12.35
N LYS A 207 16.47 13.80 -11.62
CA LYS A 207 15.47 14.74 -11.12
C LYS A 207 15.67 15.09 -9.64
N GLY A 208 16.75 14.63 -9.01
CA GLY A 208 16.98 14.87 -7.58
C GLY A 208 16.30 13.86 -6.66
N ILE A 209 15.56 12.89 -7.19
CA ILE A 209 14.67 12.03 -6.42
C ILE A 209 15.42 10.78 -5.96
N VAL A 210 15.33 10.48 -4.67
CA VAL A 210 15.95 9.30 -4.04
C VAL A 210 14.92 8.18 -3.91
N TRP A 211 15.27 6.96 -4.31
CA TRP A 211 14.43 5.77 -4.11
C TRP A 211 14.35 5.39 -2.63
N GLY A 212 15.50 5.37 -1.95
CA GLY A 212 15.61 5.37 -0.49
C GLY A 212 15.54 3.99 0.18
N ASP A 213 15.15 2.93 -0.54
CA ASP A 213 15.17 1.54 -0.09
C ASP A 213 15.41 0.58 -1.27
N ALA A 214 16.51 0.83 -2.00
CA ALA A 214 16.89 0.04 -3.18
C ALA A 214 17.25 -1.41 -2.80
N LYS A 215 16.33 -2.34 -3.07
CA LYS A 215 16.47 -3.78 -2.83
C LYS A 215 15.63 -4.62 -3.80
N ALA A 216 15.94 -5.91 -3.93
CA ALA A 216 15.23 -6.79 -4.86
C ALA A 216 13.74 -6.95 -4.51
N GLU A 217 13.38 -6.93 -3.22
CA GLU A 217 11.99 -7.01 -2.76
C GLU A 217 11.15 -5.81 -3.20
N ASN A 218 11.80 -4.67 -3.45
CA ASN A 218 11.17 -3.45 -3.96
C ASN A 218 11.20 -3.36 -5.49
N VAL A 219 11.48 -4.48 -6.17
CA VAL A 219 11.33 -4.61 -7.63
C VAL A 219 10.26 -5.65 -7.93
N LEU A 220 9.17 -5.23 -8.59
CA LEU A 220 8.12 -6.13 -9.07
C LEU A 220 8.39 -6.60 -10.49
N ILE A 221 8.15 -7.88 -10.77
CA ILE A 221 8.14 -8.42 -12.13
C ILE A 221 6.69 -8.59 -12.59
N ASP A 222 6.31 -7.89 -13.67
CA ASP A 222 4.97 -7.98 -14.25
C ASP A 222 4.77 -9.23 -15.13
N GLN A 223 3.57 -9.42 -15.67
CA GLN A 223 3.26 -10.56 -16.54
C GLN A 223 4.06 -10.58 -17.84
N ASP A 224 4.52 -9.42 -18.33
CA ASP A 224 5.31 -9.26 -19.55
C ASP A 224 6.84 -9.28 -19.28
N ASP A 225 7.22 -9.71 -18.07
CA ASP A 225 8.60 -9.77 -17.58
C ASP A 225 9.31 -8.42 -17.59
N ASN A 226 8.60 -7.32 -17.28
CA ASN A 226 9.21 -6.03 -16.97
C ASN A 226 9.46 -5.86 -15.48
N ALA A 227 10.59 -5.22 -15.15
CA ALA A 227 10.98 -4.91 -13.79
C ALA A 227 10.58 -3.49 -13.39
N TRP A 228 9.63 -3.39 -12.44
CA TRP A 228 9.10 -2.14 -11.90
C TRP A 228 9.74 -1.79 -10.55
N ILE A 229 10.25 -0.57 -10.42
CA ILE A 229 10.63 0.02 -9.13
C ILE A 229 9.36 0.37 -8.36
N ILE A 230 9.27 -0.13 -7.12
CA ILE A 230 8.19 0.15 -6.17
C ILE A 230 8.74 0.63 -4.82
N ASP A 231 7.82 1.07 -3.97
CA ASP A 231 8.02 1.44 -2.57
C ASP A 231 9.05 2.57 -2.32
N PHE A 232 8.53 3.75 -1.98
CA PHE A 232 9.30 4.97 -1.75
C PHE A 232 9.25 5.43 -0.29
N GLY A 233 8.75 4.58 0.61
CA GLY A 233 8.62 4.92 2.03
C GLY A 233 9.95 5.14 2.73
N GLY A 234 11.02 4.53 2.22
CA GLY A 234 12.36 4.64 2.77
C GLY A 234 12.44 4.00 4.15
N SER A 235 12.86 2.74 4.18
CA SER A 235 13.21 2.03 5.41
C SER A 235 14.66 1.58 5.34
N TYR A 236 15.38 1.59 6.47
CA TYR A 236 16.72 1.01 6.49
C TYR A 236 16.58 -0.50 6.56
N THR A 237 16.98 -1.19 5.49
CA THR A 237 17.07 -2.66 5.47
C THR A 237 18.53 -3.08 5.64
N PRO A 238 18.93 -3.66 6.80
CA PRO A 238 20.28 -4.18 6.99
C PRO A 238 20.65 -5.17 5.89
N GLY A 239 21.85 -5.05 5.33
CA GLY A 239 22.34 -5.97 4.29
C GLY A 239 22.05 -5.55 2.84
N TRP A 240 21.35 -4.43 2.60
CA TRP A 240 21.19 -3.85 1.25
C TRP A 240 21.92 -2.52 1.03
N VAL A 241 21.97 -1.68 2.05
CA VAL A 241 22.67 -0.37 2.01
C VAL A 241 23.43 -0.19 3.31
N ASP A 242 24.58 0.48 3.27
CA ASP A 242 25.31 0.86 4.49
C ASP A 242 24.46 1.88 5.27
N GLN A 243 24.38 1.75 6.59
CA GLN A 243 23.50 2.60 7.41
C GLN A 243 23.74 4.11 7.20
N GLU A 244 24.99 4.50 6.99
CA GLU A 244 25.42 5.88 6.72
C GLU A 244 24.97 6.43 5.35
N LYS A 245 24.56 5.55 4.42
CA LYS A 245 24.09 5.90 3.07
C LYS A 245 22.58 5.72 2.91
N ALA A 246 21.88 5.24 3.94
CA ALA A 246 20.45 5.00 3.88
C ALA A 246 19.67 6.28 3.53
N GLY A 247 18.74 6.19 2.58
CA GLY A 247 17.97 7.35 2.13
C GLY A 247 18.76 8.38 1.31
N THR A 248 19.86 7.98 0.65
CA THR A 248 20.65 8.85 -0.23
C THR A 248 20.80 8.25 -1.62
N MET A 249 21.13 9.07 -2.64
CA MET A 249 21.46 8.57 -3.99
C MET A 249 22.65 7.61 -3.99
N ALA A 250 23.62 7.80 -3.09
CA ALA A 250 24.75 6.88 -2.93
C ALA A 250 24.28 5.52 -2.39
N GLY A 251 23.31 5.53 -1.48
CA GLY A 251 22.66 4.31 -0.99
C GLY A 251 21.88 3.59 -2.09
N ASP A 252 21.15 4.33 -2.91
CA ASP A 252 20.46 3.77 -4.08
C ASP A 252 21.42 3.13 -5.09
N ALA A 253 22.54 3.78 -5.38
CA ALA A 253 23.57 3.24 -6.26
C ALA A 253 24.20 1.96 -5.70
N GLN A 254 24.39 1.89 -4.38
CA GLN A 254 24.85 0.68 -3.71
C GLN A 254 23.82 -0.45 -3.79
N GLY A 255 22.56 -0.17 -3.49
CA GLY A 255 21.47 -1.13 -3.62
C GLY A 255 21.31 -1.63 -5.05
N LEU A 256 21.38 -0.73 -6.04
CA LEU A 256 21.40 -1.08 -7.46
C LEU A 256 22.55 -2.05 -7.75
N THR A 257 23.77 -1.76 -7.30
CA THR A 257 24.91 -2.65 -7.52
C THR A 257 24.64 -4.06 -7.00
N ARG A 258 24.06 -4.20 -5.80
CA ARG A 258 23.70 -5.50 -5.22
C ARG A 258 22.62 -6.21 -6.03
N ILE A 259 21.62 -5.49 -6.54
CA ILE A 259 20.59 -6.03 -7.43
C ILE A 259 21.21 -6.50 -8.77
N LEU A 260 22.13 -5.73 -9.34
CA LEU A 260 22.81 -6.10 -10.59
C LEU A 260 23.72 -7.32 -10.42
N ASP A 261 24.36 -7.47 -9.26
CA ASP A 261 25.16 -8.65 -8.93
C ASP A 261 24.28 -9.88 -8.71
N PHE A 262 23.15 -9.70 -8.03
CA PHE A 262 22.15 -10.72 -7.84
C PHE A 262 21.60 -11.29 -9.16
N LEU A 263 21.53 -10.47 -10.21
CA LEU A 263 21.02 -10.86 -11.53
C LEU A 263 22.08 -11.57 -12.41
N ARG A 264 23.32 -11.79 -11.95
CA ARG A 264 24.43 -12.35 -12.78
C ARG A 264 24.04 -13.73 -13.30
#